data_AF-A0A9E5YEI7-F1
#
_entry.id   AF-A0A9E5YEI7-F1
#
_cell.length_a   1.000
_cell.length_b   1.000
_cell.length_c   1.000
_cell.angle_alpha   90.00
_cell.angle_beta   90.00
_cell.angle_gamma   90.00
#
_symmetry.space_group_name_H-M   'P 1'
#
loop_
_entity.id
_entity.type
_entity.pdbx_description
1 polymer ?
#
loop_
_entity_poly.entity_id
_entity_poly.type
_entity_poly.pdbx_seq_one_letter_code
_entity_poly.pdbx_strand_id
1 'polypeptide(L)'
;MAQMNKVAALILVLIVGSFVQVLFSFADGQETPGRAVAEFSKAYFKVDQSMGARICAERLTSGDVDLVDKYINLTAQKAKDQGFKTDFMKHKLYNIEIETLSQSAANAQVQIKGKSRVAINPVYPFVTKLFNLGATYEVDETINVVKEDGKWKVCGNFFSFPVN
;
A
#
# COMPACT_ATOMS: atom_id res chain seq x y z
N MET A 1 -6.57 4.08 -54.04
CA MET A 1 -5.80 5.13 -53.32
C MET A 1 -6.42 5.52 -51.97
N ALA A 2 -7.71 5.85 -51.88
CA ALA A 2 -8.33 6.30 -50.61
C ALA A 2 -8.34 5.24 -49.47
N GLN A 3 -8.50 3.96 -49.78
CA GLN A 3 -8.47 2.87 -48.78
C GLN A 3 -7.08 2.64 -48.18
N MET A 4 -6.02 2.79 -48.99
CA MET A 4 -4.63 2.59 -48.57
C MET A 4 -4.18 3.67 -47.57
N ASN A 5 -4.62 4.91 -47.74
CA ASN A 5 -4.39 5.99 -46.77
C ASN A 5 -5.12 5.75 -45.44
N LYS A 6 -6.32 5.15 -45.46
CA LYS A 6 -7.06 4.83 -44.23
C LYS A 6 -6.38 3.71 -43.44
N VAL A 7 -5.88 2.67 -44.12
CA VAL A 7 -5.12 1.59 -43.49
C VAL A 7 -3.78 2.11 -42.95
N ALA A 8 -3.05 2.92 -43.72
CA ALA A 8 -1.81 3.54 -43.25
C ALA A 8 -2.04 4.46 -42.03
N ALA A 9 -3.11 5.25 -42.04
CA ALA A 9 -3.48 6.09 -40.89
C ALA A 9 -3.84 5.26 -39.65
N LEU A 10 -4.56 4.14 -39.81
CA LEU A 10 -4.87 3.22 -38.70
C LEU A 10 -3.61 2.58 -38.13
N ILE A 11 -2.70 2.12 -38.98
CA ILE A 11 -1.42 1.55 -38.54
C ILE A 11 -0.60 2.59 -37.78
N LEU A 12 -0.53 3.83 -38.28
CA LEU A 12 0.18 4.92 -37.61
C LEU A 12 -0.40 5.21 -36.22
N VAL A 13 -1.73 5.26 -36.09
CA VAL A 13 -2.40 5.48 -34.80
C VAL A 13 -2.08 4.34 -33.81
N LEU A 14 -2.06 3.08 -34.27
CA LEU A 14 -1.70 1.95 -33.43
C LEU A 14 -0.25 2.00 -32.95
N ILE A 15 0.69 2.38 -33.84
CA ILE A 15 2.10 2.53 -33.50
C ILE A 15 2.29 3.65 -32.46
N VAL A 16 1.70 4.82 -32.70
CA VAL A 16 1.78 5.96 -31.77
C VAL A 16 1.13 5.60 -30.43
N GLY A 17 -0.05 4.98 -30.45
CA GLY A 17 -0.74 4.53 -29.24
C GLY A 17 0.10 3.53 -28.42
N SER A 18 0.70 2.54 -29.08
CA SER A 18 1.61 1.58 -28.44
C SER A 18 2.83 2.28 -27.83
N PHE A 19 3.43 3.24 -28.55
CA PHE A 19 4.58 3.99 -28.06
C PHE A 19 4.24 4.82 -26.82
N VAL A 20 3.10 5.52 -26.83
CA VAL A 20 2.61 6.28 -25.68
C VAL A 20 2.34 5.37 -24.47
N GLN A 21 1.76 4.19 -24.67
CA GLN A 21 1.53 3.22 -23.61
C GLN A 21 2.84 2.74 -22.96
N VAL A 22 3.88 2.49 -23.77
CA VAL A 22 5.21 2.12 -23.28
C VAL A 22 5.81 3.25 -22.44
N LEU A 23 5.77 4.49 -22.92
CA LEU A 23 6.27 5.65 -22.18
C LEU A 23 5.57 5.84 -20.84
N PHE A 24 4.24 5.71 -20.79
CA PHE A 24 3.50 5.79 -19.53
C PHE A 24 3.82 4.64 -18.58
N SER A 25 4.10 3.44 -19.10
CA SER A 25 4.51 2.30 -18.27
C SER A 25 5.86 2.56 -17.60
N PHE A 26 6.81 3.21 -18.29
CA PHE A 26 8.08 3.61 -17.69
C PHE A 26 7.92 4.71 -16.65
N ALA A 27 7.04 5.69 -16.90
CA ALA A 27 6.74 6.74 -15.93
C ALA A 27 6.09 6.16 -14.66
N ASP A 28 5.14 5.23 -14.80
CA ASP A 28 4.50 4.53 -13.69
C ASP A 28 5.47 3.59 -12.96
N GLY A 29 6.46 3.06 -13.67
CA GLY A 29 7.57 2.27 -13.11
C GLY A 29 8.53 3.05 -12.22
N GLN A 30 8.45 4.38 -12.15
CA GLN A 30 9.34 5.14 -11.28
C GLN A 30 9.04 4.90 -9.79
N GLU A 31 10.12 4.64 -9.07
CA GLU A 31 10.10 4.46 -7.63
C GLU A 31 9.99 5.83 -6.94
N THR A 32 8.79 6.18 -6.47
CA THR A 32 8.50 7.43 -5.77
C THR A 32 8.25 7.19 -4.27
N PRO A 33 8.51 8.18 -3.39
CA PRO A 33 8.26 8.04 -1.96
C PRO A 33 6.77 7.79 -1.67
N GLY A 34 5.88 8.47 -2.40
CA GLY A 34 4.44 8.28 -2.29
C GLY A 34 3.97 6.86 -2.64
N ARG A 35 4.54 6.26 -3.68
CA ARG A 35 4.24 4.87 -4.07
C ARG A 35 4.66 3.89 -2.97
N ALA A 36 5.85 4.07 -2.39
CA ALA A 36 6.33 3.23 -1.30
C ALA A 36 5.39 3.28 -0.08
N VAL A 37 4.95 4.48 0.33
CA VAL A 37 3.99 4.64 1.42
C VAL A 37 2.65 3.99 1.10
N ALA A 38 2.14 4.15 -0.13
CA ALA A 38 0.87 3.55 -0.53
C ALA A 38 0.94 2.01 -0.55
N GLU A 39 2.02 1.43 -1.08
CA GLU A 39 2.24 -0.03 -1.09
C GLU A 39 2.41 -0.59 0.32
N PHE A 40 3.26 0.05 1.14
CA PHE A 40 3.44 -0.29 2.55
C PHE A 40 2.10 -0.27 3.30
N SER A 41 1.36 0.84 3.21
CA SER A 41 0.10 1.01 3.94
C SER A 41 -0.93 -0.05 3.52
N LYS A 42 -1.05 -0.33 2.22
CA LYS A 42 -1.94 -1.40 1.73
C LYS A 42 -1.57 -2.77 2.29
N ALA A 43 -0.28 -3.11 2.39
CA ALA A 43 0.18 -4.37 2.98
C ALA A 43 0.00 -4.40 4.51
N TYR A 44 0.31 -3.30 5.20
CA TYR A 44 0.12 -3.13 6.63
C TYR A 44 -1.34 -3.36 7.05
N PHE A 45 -2.29 -2.67 6.40
CA PHE A 45 -3.71 -2.82 6.72
C PHE A 45 -4.23 -4.22 6.39
N LYS A 46 -3.63 -4.92 5.43
CA LYS A 46 -3.97 -6.32 5.11
C LYS A 46 -3.30 -7.35 6.02
N VAL A 47 -2.46 -6.92 6.98
CA VAL A 47 -1.70 -7.80 7.86
C VAL A 47 -0.87 -8.79 7.01
N ASP A 48 -0.20 -8.27 5.98
CA ASP A 48 0.51 -9.05 4.97
C ASP A 48 2.04 -8.97 5.16
N GLN A 49 2.72 -10.12 5.14
CA GLN A 49 4.19 -10.23 5.31
C GLN A 49 4.97 -9.31 4.36
N SER A 50 4.44 -9.07 3.16
CA SER A 50 5.09 -8.23 2.14
C SER A 50 5.31 -6.78 2.59
N MET A 51 4.65 -6.31 3.66
CA MET A 51 4.91 -4.99 4.22
C MET A 51 6.39 -4.80 4.59
N GLY A 52 7.07 -5.86 5.02
CA GLY A 52 8.48 -5.82 5.39
C GLY A 52 9.41 -5.39 4.25
N ALA A 53 9.04 -5.65 2.99
CA ALA A 53 9.83 -5.21 1.83
C ALA A 53 9.91 -3.68 1.69
N ARG A 54 9.00 -2.96 2.35
CA ARG A 54 8.91 -1.51 2.35
C ARG A 54 9.28 -0.88 3.69
N ILE A 55 9.75 -1.64 4.69
CA ILE A 55 10.19 -1.13 5.99
C ILE A 55 11.72 -1.02 5.99
N CYS A 56 12.25 0.06 6.59
CA CYS A 56 13.70 0.26 6.72
C CYS A 56 14.35 -0.85 7.54
N ALA A 57 15.58 -1.23 7.20
CA ALA A 57 16.25 -2.40 7.80
C ALA A 57 16.34 -2.31 9.33
N GLU A 58 16.59 -1.10 9.85
CA GLU A 58 16.63 -0.79 11.28
C GLU A 58 15.32 -1.08 12.03
N ARG A 59 14.18 -1.15 11.34
CA ARG A 59 12.84 -1.40 11.92
C ARG A 59 12.32 -2.81 11.66
N LEU A 60 13.07 -3.64 10.94
CA LEU A 60 12.67 -5.03 10.68
C LEU A 60 12.97 -5.95 11.86
N THR A 61 13.98 -5.62 12.67
CA THR A 61 14.41 -6.48 13.78
C THR A 61 14.60 -5.70 15.08
N SER A 62 14.25 -6.34 16.20
CA SER A 62 14.59 -5.91 17.56
C SER A 62 15.37 -7.04 18.23
N GLY A 63 16.69 -6.90 18.31
CA GLY A 63 17.55 -8.06 18.61
C GLY A 63 17.40 -9.14 17.52
N ASP A 64 17.11 -10.38 17.92
CA ASP A 64 16.90 -11.50 17.00
C ASP A 64 15.43 -11.71 16.57
N VAL A 65 14.53 -10.77 16.90
CA VAL A 65 13.09 -10.90 16.62
C VAL A 65 12.71 -10.09 15.39
N ASP A 66 12.13 -10.77 14.39
CA ASP A 66 11.46 -10.11 13.25
C ASP A 66 10.19 -9.40 13.72
N LEU A 67 10.15 -8.08 13.53
CA LEU A 67 9.04 -7.24 13.99
C LEU A 67 7.78 -7.37 13.14
N VAL A 68 7.90 -7.75 11.87
CA VAL A 68 6.75 -8.01 10.99
C VAL A 68 6.05 -9.29 11.44
N ASP A 69 6.81 -10.36 11.68
CA ASP A 69 6.29 -11.61 12.23
C ASP A 69 5.67 -11.39 13.60
N LYS A 70 6.34 -10.63 14.47
CA LYS A 70 5.80 -10.27 15.79
C LYS A 70 4.47 -9.54 15.67
N TYR A 71 4.37 -8.55 14.78
CA TYR A 71 3.13 -7.80 14.55
C TYR A 71 1.99 -8.71 14.05
N ILE A 72 2.26 -9.56 13.06
CA ILE A 72 1.25 -10.48 12.50
C ILE A 72 0.80 -11.49 13.56
N ASN A 73 1.72 -12.03 14.36
CA ASN A 73 1.41 -12.97 15.44
C ASN A 73 0.58 -12.31 16.55
N LEU A 74 0.94 -11.09 16.98
CA LEU A 74 0.15 -10.33 17.96
C LEU A 74 -1.25 -10.01 17.42
N THR A 75 -1.36 -9.68 16.14
CA THR A 75 -2.65 -9.43 15.48
C THR A 75 -3.51 -10.70 15.44
N ALA A 76 -2.90 -11.85 15.16
CA ALA A 76 -3.60 -13.14 15.15
C ALA A 76 -4.02 -13.57 16.57
N GLN A 77 -3.18 -13.36 17.58
CA GLN A 77 -3.53 -13.61 18.99
C GLN A 77 -4.70 -12.73 19.42
N LYS A 78 -4.63 -11.43 19.14
CA LYS A 78 -5.73 -10.49 19.41
C LYS A 78 -7.04 -10.92 18.76
N ALA A 79 -6.99 -11.38 17.50
CA ALA A 79 -8.17 -11.90 16.82
C ALA A 79 -8.76 -13.10 17.57
N LYS A 80 -7.90 -14.05 17.96
CA LYS A 80 -8.28 -15.27 18.68
C LYS A 80 -8.88 -14.97 20.05
N ASP A 81 -8.29 -14.04 20.79
CA ASP A 81 -8.77 -13.61 22.11
C ASP A 81 -10.16 -12.95 22.02
N GLN A 82 -10.47 -12.35 20.87
CA GLN A 82 -11.79 -11.80 20.54
C GLN A 82 -12.75 -12.84 19.92
N GLY A 83 -12.33 -14.09 19.76
CA GLY A 83 -13.13 -15.16 19.15
C GLY A 83 -13.21 -15.10 17.61
N PHE A 84 -12.36 -14.30 16.97
CA PHE A 84 -12.30 -14.13 15.53
C PHE A 84 -11.10 -14.82 14.89
N LYS A 85 -11.19 -15.05 13.57
CA LYS A 85 -10.03 -15.40 12.74
C LYS A 85 -9.24 -14.12 12.40
N THR A 86 -7.94 -14.26 12.13
CA THR A 86 -7.06 -13.13 11.74
C THR A 86 -7.59 -12.34 10.53
N ASP A 87 -8.36 -12.97 9.63
CA ASP A 87 -8.99 -12.29 8.50
C ASP A 87 -9.91 -11.13 8.91
N PHE A 88 -10.50 -11.17 10.11
CA PHE A 88 -11.31 -10.07 10.66
C PHE A 88 -10.48 -8.87 11.12
N MET A 89 -9.15 -9.04 11.27
CA MET A 89 -8.22 -7.96 11.56
C MET A 89 -7.68 -7.30 10.29
N LYS A 90 -7.90 -7.93 9.12
CA LYS A 90 -7.48 -7.37 7.83
C LYS A 90 -8.43 -6.26 7.43
N HIS A 91 -7.87 -5.12 7.06
CA HIS A 91 -8.61 -3.98 6.55
C HIS A 91 -8.27 -3.74 5.07
N LYS A 92 -9.26 -3.28 4.32
CA LYS A 92 -9.06 -2.70 3.00
C LYS A 92 -8.94 -1.19 3.16
N LEU A 93 -7.82 -0.65 2.71
CA LEU A 93 -7.60 0.79 2.57
C LEU A 93 -8.13 1.27 1.20
N TYR A 94 -8.91 2.35 1.19
CA TYR A 94 -9.53 2.94 0.00
C TYR A 94 -9.63 4.46 0.12
N ASN A 95 -9.95 5.13 -0.99
CA ASN A 95 -9.87 6.60 -1.12
C ASN A 95 -8.52 7.13 -0.63
N ILE A 96 -7.44 6.49 -1.09
CA ILE A 96 -6.08 6.80 -0.67
C ILE A 96 -5.65 8.08 -1.39
N GLU A 97 -5.35 9.10 -0.60
CA GLU A 97 -4.74 10.34 -1.02
C GLU A 97 -3.30 10.37 -0.46
N ILE A 98 -2.35 10.74 -1.32
CA ILE A 98 -0.93 10.77 -0.97
C ILE A 98 -0.41 12.16 -1.29
N GLU A 99 0.20 12.81 -0.31
CA GLU A 99 0.81 14.12 -0.45
C GLU A 99 2.27 14.04 0.00
N THR A 100 3.21 14.44 -0.86
CA THR A 100 4.63 14.52 -0.47
C THR A 100 4.88 15.91 0.11
N LEU A 101 5.00 15.99 1.43
CA LEU A 101 5.17 17.25 2.17
C LEU A 101 6.57 17.83 2.00
N SER A 102 7.58 16.96 1.98
CA SER A 102 8.96 17.34 1.71
C SER A 102 9.72 16.20 1.06
N GLN A 103 10.66 16.51 0.18
CA GLN A 103 11.49 15.52 -0.50
C GLN A 103 12.91 16.05 -0.73
N SER A 104 13.87 15.19 -0.43
CA SER A 104 15.30 15.32 -0.77
C SER A 104 15.75 14.11 -1.60
N ALA A 105 17.03 14.03 -1.93
CA ALA A 105 17.58 12.91 -2.70
C ALA A 105 17.44 11.55 -1.99
N ALA A 106 17.46 11.54 -0.66
CA ALA A 106 17.48 10.31 0.15
C ALA A 106 16.36 10.23 1.20
N ASN A 107 15.69 11.32 1.53
CA ASN A 107 14.65 11.38 2.56
C ASN A 107 13.40 12.08 2.03
N ALA A 108 12.22 11.66 2.44
CA ALA A 108 10.98 12.38 2.20
C ALA A 108 9.99 12.20 3.37
N GLN A 109 9.08 13.15 3.50
CA GLN A 109 7.91 13.03 4.36
C GLN A 109 6.67 12.98 3.49
N VAL A 110 5.84 11.98 3.73
CA VAL A 110 4.66 11.71 2.93
C VAL A 110 3.47 11.60 3.86
N GLN A 111 2.46 12.43 3.63
CA GLN A 111 1.17 12.29 4.25
C GLN A 111 0.33 11.29 3.45
N ILE A 112 -0.31 10.36 4.15
CA ILE A 112 -1.34 9.48 3.60
C ILE A 112 -2.66 9.77 4.29
N LYS A 113 -3.68 10.09 3.48
CA LYS A 113 -5.07 10.17 3.92
C LYS A 113 -5.90 9.07 3.27
N GLY A 114 -6.94 8.63 3.93
CA GLY A 114 -7.89 7.70 3.35
C GLY A 114 -8.79 7.05 4.37
N LYS A 115 -9.44 5.96 3.95
CA LYS A 115 -10.41 5.25 4.77
C LYS A 115 -10.09 3.77 4.80
N SER A 116 -10.21 3.17 5.98
CA SER A 116 -10.04 1.72 6.18
C SER A 116 -11.34 1.11 6.69
N ARG A 117 -11.60 -0.13 6.28
CA ARG A 117 -12.70 -0.96 6.81
C ARG A 117 -12.28 -2.42 6.80
N VAL A 118 -12.91 -3.26 7.61
CA VAL A 118 -12.62 -4.71 7.63
C VAL A 118 -12.80 -5.29 6.23
N ALA A 119 -11.85 -6.12 5.80
CA ALA A 119 -11.84 -6.81 4.52
C ALA A 119 -12.77 -8.03 4.56
N ILE A 120 -14.08 -7.77 4.67
CA ILE A 120 -15.09 -8.82 4.72
C ILE A 120 -15.39 -9.32 3.31
N ASN A 121 -15.58 -10.63 3.17
CA ASN A 121 -16.08 -11.22 1.93
C ASN A 121 -17.47 -10.63 1.62
N PRO A 122 -17.68 -10.04 0.42
CA PRO A 122 -18.93 -9.39 0.03
C PRO A 122 -20.16 -10.31 0.03
N VAL A 123 -19.99 -11.64 0.13
CA VAL A 123 -21.08 -12.63 0.20
C VAL A 123 -21.80 -12.65 1.57
N TYR A 124 -21.26 -11.99 2.60
CA TYR A 124 -21.85 -11.99 3.96
C TYR A 124 -22.37 -10.61 4.45
N PRO A 125 -23.14 -9.84 3.66
CA PRO A 125 -23.53 -8.46 4.00
C PRO A 125 -24.44 -8.37 5.24
N PHE A 126 -25.22 -9.41 5.56
CA PHE A 126 -26.07 -9.40 6.75
C PHE A 126 -25.27 -9.53 8.06
N VAL A 127 -24.17 -10.28 8.03
CA VAL A 127 -23.31 -10.49 9.21
C VAL A 127 -22.53 -9.22 9.56
N THR A 128 -22.22 -8.38 8.56
CA THR A 128 -21.45 -7.16 8.75
C THR A 128 -22.19 -6.10 9.57
N LYS A 129 -23.51 -6.05 9.45
CA LYS A 129 -24.37 -5.11 10.18
C LYS A 129 -24.53 -5.50 11.65
N LEU A 130 -24.57 -6.80 11.95
CA LEU A 130 -24.78 -7.32 13.31
C LEU A 130 -23.56 -7.12 14.21
N PHE A 131 -22.35 -7.20 13.64
CA PHE A 131 -21.09 -7.10 14.37
C PHE A 131 -20.35 -5.76 14.15
N ASN A 132 -21.02 -4.76 13.54
CA ASN A 132 -20.42 -3.48 13.15
C ASN A 132 -19.13 -3.62 12.32
N LEU A 133 -18.98 -4.72 11.59
CA LEU A 133 -17.78 -5.00 10.80
C LEU A 133 -17.72 -4.09 9.55
N GLY A 134 -18.82 -3.43 9.19
CA GLY A 134 -18.89 -2.41 8.14
C GLY A 134 -18.38 -1.02 8.55
N ALA A 135 -17.92 -0.84 9.79
CA ALA A 135 -17.38 0.44 10.25
C ALA A 135 -16.23 0.92 9.37
N THR A 136 -16.22 2.22 9.11
CA THR A 136 -15.18 2.91 8.36
C THR A 136 -14.37 3.76 9.33
N TYR A 137 -13.05 3.67 9.23
CA TYR A 137 -12.10 4.40 10.05
C TYR A 137 -11.28 5.33 9.15
N GLU A 138 -11.18 6.59 9.50
CA GLU A 138 -10.30 7.53 8.81
C GLU A 138 -8.84 7.18 9.10
N VAL A 139 -7.99 7.40 8.11
CA VAL A 139 -6.54 7.25 8.18
C VAL A 139 -5.96 8.59 7.76
N ASP A 140 -5.17 9.22 8.61
CA ASP A 140 -4.40 10.43 8.30
C ASP A 140 -3.08 10.34 9.07
N GLU A 141 -2.01 10.01 8.36
CA GLU A 141 -0.69 9.77 8.96
C GLU A 141 0.39 10.42 8.12
N THR A 142 1.41 10.97 8.78
CA THR A 142 2.64 11.43 8.12
C THR A 142 3.75 10.43 8.36
N ILE A 143 4.26 9.87 7.27
CA ILE A 143 5.22 8.79 7.28
C ILE A 143 6.55 9.30 6.73
N ASN A 144 7.62 9.05 7.49
CA ASN A 144 8.99 9.30 7.06
C ASN A 144 9.44 8.16 6.16
N VAL A 145 10.02 8.49 5.01
CA VAL A 145 10.63 7.50 4.11
C VAL A 145 12.06 7.85 3.79
N VAL A 146 12.89 6.82 3.72
CA VAL A 146 14.31 6.91 3.36
C VAL A 146 14.57 6.01 2.15
N LYS A 147 15.47 6.45 1.28
CA LYS A 147 15.90 5.68 0.12
C LYS A 147 17.05 4.76 0.50
N GLU A 148 16.77 3.47 0.59
CA GLU A 148 17.76 2.40 0.85
C GLU A 148 17.87 1.51 -0.40
N ASP A 149 19.09 1.25 -0.86
CA ASP A 149 19.36 0.36 -2.02
C ASP A 149 18.55 0.74 -3.28
N GLY A 150 18.35 2.03 -3.50
CA GLY A 150 17.58 2.54 -4.64
C GLY A 150 16.05 2.49 -4.48
N LYS A 151 15.54 1.93 -3.37
CA LYS A 151 14.11 1.82 -3.07
C LYS A 151 13.70 2.75 -1.93
N TRP A 152 12.52 3.35 -2.04
CA TRP A 152 11.95 4.10 -0.92
C TRP A 152 11.34 3.12 0.09
N LYS A 153 11.70 3.30 1.36
CA LYS A 153 11.23 2.49 2.49
C LYS A 153 10.76 3.39 3.62
N VAL A 154 9.79 2.91 4.37
CA VAL A 154 9.16 3.54 5.52
C VAL A 154 10.02 3.33 6.77
N CYS A 155 10.44 4.42 7.37
CA CYS A 155 11.27 4.44 8.58
C CYS A 155 10.53 5.11 9.74
N GLY A 156 11.06 4.94 10.95
CA GLY A 156 10.50 5.57 12.16
C GLY A 156 9.23 4.88 12.66
N ASN A 157 8.35 5.65 13.29
CA ASN A 157 7.08 5.16 13.83
C ASN A 157 5.96 5.39 12.81
N PHE A 158 5.10 4.39 12.63
CA PHE A 158 3.98 4.44 11.70
C PHE A 158 2.84 3.56 12.22
N PHE A 159 1.63 4.11 12.15
CA PHE A 159 0.40 3.47 12.62
C PHE A 159 0.57 2.88 14.05
N SER A 160 0.24 1.60 14.23
CA SER A 160 0.41 0.85 15.48
C SER A 160 1.48 -0.25 15.35
N PHE A 161 2.43 -0.06 14.43
CA PHE A 161 3.51 -1.03 14.24
C PHE A 161 4.42 -1.06 15.49
N PRO A 162 4.92 -2.25 15.91
CA PRO A 162 5.77 -2.35 17.08
C PRO A 162 7.00 -1.44 17.00
N VAL A 163 7.36 -0.88 18.15
CA VAL A 163 8.58 -0.09 18.33
C VAL A 163 9.72 -1.00 18.79
N ASN A 164 10.94 -0.63 18.37
CA ASN A 164 12.18 -1.18 18.91
C ASN A 164 12.47 -0.63 20.30
#